data_AF-A0A1A8QVZ2-F1
#
_entry.id   AF-A0A1A8QVZ2-F1
#
_cell.length_a   1.000
_cell.length_b   1.000
_cell.length_c   1.000
_cell.angle_alpha   90.00
_cell.angle_beta   90.00
_cell.angle_gamma   90.00
#
_symmetry.space_group_name_H-M   'P 1'
#
loop_
_entity.id
_entity.type
_entity.pdbx_description
1 polymer ?
#
loop_
_entity_poly.entity_id
_entity_poly.type
_entity_poly.pdbx_seq_one_letter_code
_entity_poly.pdbx_strand_id
1 'polypeptide(L)'
;GGAERVTALVPCCSRHREELKLYCEEDQELVCLVCGVSQEHRNHTMVCVQEAEQKYRGFLNSSMDSLKAELNTALECDREAEDEVKKLKEHTADLKQRIEAQFSDLHQF
;
A
#
# COMPACT_ATOMS: atom_id res chain seq x y z
N GLY A 1 25.65 19.90 -25.48
CA GLY A 1 26.10 18.88 -24.51
C GLY A 1 25.35 17.61 -24.82
N GLY A 2 26.07 16.54 -25.13
CA GLY A 2 25.50 15.29 -25.63
C GLY A 2 24.64 14.57 -24.60
N ALA A 3 23.54 13.98 -25.05
CA ALA A 3 22.77 13.02 -24.27
C ALA A 3 23.63 11.74 -24.12
N GLU A 4 24.21 11.55 -22.94
CA GLU A 4 24.83 10.29 -22.56
C GLU A 4 23.74 9.22 -22.57
N ARG A 5 23.82 8.31 -23.56
CA ARG A 5 23.05 7.07 -23.56
C ARG A 5 23.54 6.26 -22.37
N VAL A 6 22.76 6.23 -21.29
CA VAL A 6 22.89 5.21 -20.25
C VAL A 6 22.70 3.87 -20.97
N THR A 7 23.80 3.17 -21.21
CA THR A 7 23.75 1.80 -21.69
C THR A 7 23.20 0.98 -20.54
N ALA A 8 22.00 0.43 -20.71
CA ALA A 8 21.42 -0.48 -19.73
C ALA A 8 22.37 -1.68 -19.60
N LEU A 9 22.97 -1.83 -18.41
CA LEU A 9 23.73 -3.03 -18.06
C LEU A 9 22.73 -4.19 -18.01
N VAL A 10 22.89 -5.15 -18.90
CA VAL A 10 22.10 -6.38 -18.91
C VAL A 10 22.53 -7.21 -17.69
N PRO A 11 21.61 -7.53 -16.75
CA PRO A 11 21.93 -8.33 -15.58
C PRO A 11 22.36 -9.75 -15.99
N CYS A 12 23.50 -10.22 -15.50
CA CYS A 12 24.04 -11.53 -15.83
C CYS A 12 24.26 -12.39 -14.57
N CYS A 13 24.01 -13.69 -14.71
CA CYS A 13 24.35 -14.69 -13.71
C CYS A 13 25.87 -14.71 -13.48
N SER A 14 26.30 -14.61 -12.22
CA SER A 14 27.71 -14.67 -11.85
C SER A 14 28.36 -16.03 -12.16
N ARG A 15 27.60 -17.13 -12.05
CA ARG A 15 28.08 -18.50 -12.25
C ARG A 15 28.25 -18.87 -13.73
N HIS A 16 27.25 -18.52 -14.55
CA HIS A 16 27.20 -18.95 -15.96
C HIS A 16 27.53 -17.82 -16.95
N ARG A 17 27.61 -16.57 -16.50
CA ARG A 17 27.81 -15.37 -17.33
C ARG A 17 26.75 -15.19 -18.42
N GLU A 18 25.57 -15.76 -18.20
CA GLU A 18 24.39 -15.62 -19.05
C GLU A 18 23.44 -14.58 -18.49
N GLU A 19 22.71 -13.90 -19.37
CA GLU A 19 21.66 -12.96 -19.01
C GLU A 19 20.58 -13.64 -18.15
N LEU A 20 20.08 -12.91 -17.16
CA LEU A 20 18.98 -13.35 -16.30
C LEU A 20 17.64 -13.14 -17.03
N LYS A 21 17.05 -14.23 -17.53
CA LYS A 21 15.84 -14.20 -18.38
C LYS A 21 14.63 -14.87 -17.75
N LEU A 22 14.83 -15.58 -16.65
CA LEU A 22 13.78 -16.28 -15.93
C LEU A 22 13.63 -15.68 -14.53
N TYR A 23 12.45 -15.86 -13.98
CA TYR A 23 12.11 -15.58 -12.60
C TYR A 23 11.63 -16.87 -11.94
N CYS A 24 12.22 -17.22 -10.80
CA CYS A 24 11.77 -18.33 -9.97
C CYS A 24 10.72 -17.81 -8.99
N GLU A 25 9.50 -18.36 -9.03
CA GLU A 25 8.41 -17.85 -8.18
C GLU A 25 8.61 -18.20 -6.69
N GLU A 26 9.15 -19.38 -6.40
CA GLU A 26 9.37 -19.88 -5.03
C GLU A 26 10.51 -19.14 -4.33
N ASP A 27 11.64 -18.95 -5.02
CA ASP A 27 12.83 -18.28 -4.47
C ASP A 27 12.78 -16.75 -4.63
N GLN A 28 11.82 -16.25 -5.43
CA GLN A 28 11.63 -14.83 -5.73
C GLN A 28 12.87 -14.14 -6.29
N GLU A 29 13.57 -14.82 -7.19
CA GLU A 29 14.82 -14.33 -7.76
C GLU A 29 14.91 -14.49 -9.29
N LEU A 30 15.78 -13.68 -9.88
CA LEU A 30 16.08 -13.74 -11.32
C LEU A 30 17.18 -14.76 -11.58
N VAL A 31 16.94 -15.69 -12.50
CA VAL A 31 17.87 -16.75 -12.85
C VAL A 31 18.14 -16.80 -14.36
N CYS A 32 19.33 -17.27 -14.75
CA CYS A 32 19.62 -17.60 -16.14
C CYS A 32 19.03 -18.96 -16.53
N LEU A 33 19.00 -19.26 -17.83
CA LEU A 33 18.43 -20.52 -18.34
C LEU A 33 19.13 -21.76 -17.77
N VAL A 34 20.46 -21.71 -17.61
CA VAL A 34 21.24 -22.82 -17.03
C VAL A 34 20.88 -23.06 -15.57
N CYS A 35 20.68 -22.00 -14.77
CA CYS A 35 20.18 -22.14 -13.40
C CYS A 35 18.77 -22.74 -13.40
N GLY A 36 17.88 -22.27 -14.27
CA GLY A 36 16.48 -22.72 -14.30
C GLY A 36 16.30 -24.22 -14.57
N VAL A 37 17.26 -24.88 -15.24
CA VAL A 37 17.25 -26.34 -15.48
C VAL A 37 18.12 -27.14 -14.51
N SER A 38 18.78 -26.47 -13.57
CA SER A 38 19.66 -27.10 -12.60
C SER A 38 18.87 -27.88 -11.54
N GLN A 39 19.55 -28.76 -10.79
CA GLN A 39 18.91 -29.49 -9.69
C GLN A 39 18.35 -28.57 -8.60
N GLU A 40 18.97 -27.41 -8.41
CA GLU A 40 18.60 -26.38 -7.43
C GLU A 40 17.15 -25.90 -7.63
N HIS A 41 16.72 -25.72 -8.88
CA HIS A 41 15.38 -25.24 -9.21
C HIS A 41 14.50 -26.27 -9.94
N ARG A 42 14.85 -27.56 -9.89
CA ARG A 42 14.23 -28.62 -10.71
C ARG A 42 12.70 -28.70 -10.59
N ASN A 43 12.15 -28.33 -9.44
CA ASN A 43 10.72 -28.41 -9.14
C ASN A 43 10.07 -27.05 -8.92
N HIS A 44 10.80 -25.96 -9.20
CA HIS A 44 10.29 -24.60 -9.02
C HIS A 44 9.59 -24.13 -10.30
N THR A 45 8.66 -23.22 -10.12
CA THR A 45 7.93 -22.57 -11.19
C THR A 45 8.80 -21.46 -11.77
N MET A 46 9.08 -21.58 -13.06
CA MET A 46 9.86 -20.62 -13.82
C MET A 46 8.98 -19.91 -14.83
N VAL A 47 9.00 -18.59 -14.80
CA VAL A 47 8.35 -17.73 -15.80
C VAL A 47 9.38 -16.79 -16.41
N CYS A 48 9.11 -16.23 -17.59
CA CYS A 48 10.01 -15.21 -18.11
C CYS A 48 9.87 -13.90 -17.31
N VAL A 49 10.92 -13.08 -17.32
CA VAL A 49 10.91 -11.79 -16.58
C VAL A 49 9.73 -10.92 -17.00
N GLN A 50 9.37 -10.91 -18.28
CA GLN A 50 8.26 -10.11 -18.81
C GLN A 50 6.91 -10.56 -18.26
N GLU A 51 6.68 -11.87 -18.13
CA GLU A 51 5.46 -12.43 -17.53
C GLU A 51 5.38 -12.11 -16.04
N ALA A 52 6.49 -12.30 -15.31
CA ALA A 52 6.58 -11.92 -13.90
C ALA A 52 6.31 -10.42 -13.72
N GLU A 53 6.93 -9.56 -14.52
CA GLU A 53 6.73 -8.12 -14.49
C GLU A 53 5.25 -7.76 -14.70
N GLN A 54 4.61 -8.34 -15.71
CA GLN A 54 3.20 -8.10 -15.99
C GLN A 54 2.31 -8.52 -14.81
N LYS A 55 2.56 -9.71 -14.25
CA LYS A 55 1.82 -10.24 -13.09
C LYS A 55 1.97 -9.32 -11.88
N TYR A 56 3.21 -8.97 -11.51
CA TYR A 56 3.48 -8.14 -10.34
C TYR A 56 2.98 -6.71 -10.52
N ARG A 57 3.14 -6.11 -11.71
CA ARG A 57 2.55 -4.79 -11.99
C ARG A 57 1.03 -4.80 -11.86
N GLY A 58 0.37 -5.84 -12.36
CA GLY A 58 -1.07 -6.02 -12.21
C GLY A 58 -1.49 -6.09 -10.73
N PHE A 59 -0.83 -6.98 -9.98
CA PHE A 59 -1.06 -7.13 -8.54
C PHE A 59 -0.84 -5.81 -7.79
N LEU A 60 0.31 -5.16 -7.97
CA LEU A 60 0.65 -3.91 -7.28
C LEU A 60 -0.33 -2.79 -7.59
N ASN A 61 -0.78 -2.67 -8.84
CA ASN A 61 -1.80 -1.68 -9.20
C ASN A 61 -3.13 -1.96 -8.47
N SER A 62 -3.60 -3.21 -8.45
CA SER A 62 -4.82 -3.57 -7.72
C SER A 62 -4.70 -3.34 -6.22
N SER A 63 -3.56 -3.68 -5.60
CA SER A 63 -3.32 -3.44 -4.19
C SER A 63 -3.27 -1.95 -3.87
N MET A 64 -2.63 -1.15 -4.72
CA MET A 64 -2.59 0.31 -4.57
C MET A 64 -3.99 0.93 -4.65
N ASP A 65 -4.84 0.44 -5.56
CA ASP A 65 -6.21 0.95 -5.70
C ASP A 65 -7.07 0.57 -4.48
N SER A 66 -6.91 -0.64 -3.93
CA SER A 66 -7.56 -1.05 -2.67
C SER A 66 -7.14 -0.16 -1.51
N LEU A 67 -5.83 0.07 -1.34
CA LEU A 67 -5.30 0.90 -0.25
C LEU A 67 -5.77 2.35 -0.35
N LYS A 68 -5.92 2.91 -1.56
CA LYS A 68 -6.50 4.26 -1.74
C LYS A 68 -7.97 4.30 -1.34
N ALA A 69 -8.75 3.26 -1.68
CA ALA A 69 -10.14 3.17 -1.28
C ALA A 69 -10.28 3.08 0.24
N GLU A 70 -9.49 2.21 0.89
CA GLU A 70 -9.43 2.06 2.34
C GLU A 70 -9.04 3.37 3.04
N LEU A 71 -8.04 4.09 2.51
CA LEU A 71 -7.64 5.39 3.03
C LEU A 71 -8.77 6.42 2.93
N ASN A 72 -9.48 6.49 1.80
CA ASN A 72 -10.59 7.41 1.63
C ASN A 72 -11.72 7.12 2.62
N THR A 73 -12.09 5.84 2.79
CA THR A 73 -13.08 5.43 3.79
C THR A 73 -12.64 5.82 5.20
N ALA A 74 -11.37 5.60 5.55
CA ALA A 74 -10.85 5.98 6.85
C ALA A 74 -10.93 7.50 7.09
N LEU A 75 -10.60 8.31 6.08
CA LEU A 75 -10.72 9.77 6.14
C LEU A 75 -12.16 10.26 6.26
N GLU A 76 -13.12 9.56 5.65
CA GLU A 76 -14.54 9.87 5.80
C GLU A 76 -15.02 9.56 7.22
N CYS A 77 -14.69 8.38 7.76
CA CYS A 77 -15.00 8.02 9.14
C CYS A 77 -14.38 8.99 10.16
N ASP A 78 -13.16 9.46 9.91
CA ASP A 78 -12.48 10.44 10.78
C ASP A 78 -13.25 11.77 10.82
N ARG A 79 -13.66 12.29 9.66
CA ARG A 79 -14.49 13.51 9.59
C ARG A 79 -15.84 13.34 10.29
N GLU A 80 -16.51 12.21 10.09
CA GLU A 80 -17.78 11.93 10.77
C GLU A 80 -17.60 11.90 12.29
N ALA A 81 -16.51 11.28 12.77
CA ALA A 81 -16.19 11.26 14.20
C ALA A 81 -15.91 12.68 14.75
N GLU A 82 -15.17 13.51 14.02
CA GLU A 82 -14.92 14.91 14.40
C GLU A 82 -16.23 15.72 14.50
N ASP A 83 -17.13 15.56 13.53
CA ASP A 83 -18.44 16.22 13.51
C ASP A 83 -19.31 15.79 14.71
N GLU A 84 -19.36 14.50 15.02
CA GLU A 84 -20.11 14.00 16.18
C GLU A 84 -19.52 14.48 17.50
N VAL A 85 -18.18 14.52 17.62
CA VAL A 85 -17.52 15.12 18.79
C VAL A 85 -17.89 16.59 18.95
N LYS A 86 -17.97 17.35 17.85
CA LYS A 86 -18.38 18.76 17.89
C LYS A 86 -19.83 18.91 18.37
N LYS A 87 -20.78 18.15 17.80
CA LYS A 87 -22.19 18.17 18.22
C LYS A 87 -22.36 17.83 19.70
N LEU A 88 -21.63 16.80 20.18
CA LEU A 88 -21.66 16.41 21.58
C LEU A 88 -21.15 17.52 22.51
N LYS A 89 -20.10 18.25 22.11
CA LYS A 89 -19.58 19.39 22.88
C LYS A 89 -20.59 20.54 22.96
N GLU A 90 -21.22 20.90 21.84
CA GLU A 90 -22.26 21.93 21.79
C GLU A 90 -23.45 21.56 22.68
N HIS A 91 -23.97 20.34 22.54
CA HIS A 91 -25.08 19.86 23.36
C HIS A 91 -24.75 19.83 24.87
N THR A 92 -23.51 19.47 25.23
CA THR A 92 -23.04 19.48 26.62
C THR A 92 -23.00 20.90 27.18
N ALA A 93 -22.53 21.87 26.40
CA ALA A 93 -22.49 23.27 26.80
C ALA A 93 -23.91 23.84 27.01
N ASP A 94 -24.83 23.56 26.09
CA ASP A 94 -26.22 23.99 26.17
C ASP A 94 -26.92 23.42 27.40
N LEU A 95 -26.74 22.12 27.68
CA LEU A 95 -27.29 21.49 28.88
C LEU A 95 -26.74 22.12 30.15
N LYS A 96 -25.43 22.38 30.20
CA LYS A 96 -24.79 23.03 31.35
C LYS A 96 -25.39 24.42 31.58
N GLN A 97 -25.51 25.24 30.54
CA GLN A 97 -26.09 26.58 30.63
C GLN A 97 -27.55 26.53 31.11
N ARG A 98 -28.35 25.58 30.62
CA ARG A 98 -29.75 25.40 31.05
C ARG A 98 -29.84 25.04 32.53
N ILE A 99 -28.99 24.13 33.00
CA ILE A 99 -28.93 23.76 34.41
C ILE A 99 -28.56 24.99 35.25
N GLU A 100 -27.50 25.71 34.89
CA GLU A 100 -27.06 26.91 35.59
C GLU A 100 -28.16 27.99 35.66
N ALA A 101 -28.89 28.21 34.58
CA ALA A 101 -30.01 29.15 34.54
C ALA A 101 -31.14 28.73 35.50
N GLN A 102 -31.55 27.45 35.47
CA GLN A 102 -32.59 26.93 36.37
C GLN A 102 -32.19 27.05 37.85
N PHE A 103 -30.92 26.80 38.17
CA PHE A 103 -30.41 27.03 39.52
C PHE A 103 -30.44 28.51 39.88
N SER A 104 -30.03 29.42 38.99
CA SER A 104 -30.09 30.87 39.25
C SER A 104 -31.50 31.34 39.54
N ASP A 105 -32.50 30.89 38.77
CA ASP A 105 -33.91 31.26 38.96
C ASP A 105 -34.41 30.83 40.34
N LEU A 106 -34.07 29.62 40.81
CA LEU A 106 -34.44 29.13 42.14
C LEU A 106 -33.85 29.97 43.30
N HIS A 107 -32.66 30.56 43.12
CA HIS A 107 -32.03 31.38 44.17
C HIS A 107 -32.57 32.82 44.26
N GLN A 108 -33.41 33.25 43.31
CA GLN A 108 -34.04 34.57 43.32
C GLN A 108 -35.40 34.61 44.04
N PHE A 109 -35.94 33.45 44.44
CA PHE A 109 -37.12 33.31 45.30
C PHE A 109 -36.75 33.41 46.78
#